data_AF-A0A8H6VDG9-F1
#
_entry.id   AF-A0A8H6VDG9-F1
#
_cell.length_a   1.000
_cell.length_b   1.000
_cell.length_c   1.000
_cell.angle_alpha   90.00
_cell.angle_beta   90.00
_cell.angle_gamma   90.00
#
_symmetry.space_group_name_H-M   'P 1'
#
loop_
_entity.id
_entity.type
_entity.pdbx_description
1 polymer ?
#
loop_
_entity_poly.entity_id
_entity_poly.type
_entity_poly.pdbx_seq_one_letter_code
_entity_poly.pdbx_strand_id
1 'polypeptide(L)'
;MPQKIDSSWLEIHVGQKGVFVRDHGRLAKLISELPQPDQQYPALSIFLGGKGKDKALRAIFPRNNIRRTASRASIGLRCETLSAETNEPLLFADGDVGEPTLGQPPHVLPGDHLVPGGPTSSLSAVQTVYSRLVVPFADLICIFAIDFQDLAAVAQYLVGVTRTGSPSGLPLAVRPKVIVVLEETSPNRTVSNDITQFYQQLNRIDRRRLRESFSSLNVIHLDSKLPETIQYERLRLFIKDQQSSMQALRRANWCQFTAQHLAALFQAALRTFGTESRFNFVKATRLTSPVAPGLHHHLAHFWEIGLEGGCSFRTLARFVASALLMDQYTPGMILLEPKVVFRTLYRAAVMKSCQTYKRLVAGGAQNSVNKELGVAANLRLPWLPVKDLIGLVEREFVQGFHAIATSSKASVDLRQETLTSLSHELGQIKSHRLFGGPAGDAEYRFTLSMCLLCLSQEELVVDVLPPTMYPTILAVDGGGVRGVIPLEYLILIQESLGRKCKLRDLVDLAVGPSSGMFGLSPIKKNRCDQHLSTPA
;
A
#
# COMPACT_ATOMS: atom_id res chain seq x y z
N MET A 1 -8.20 1.84 42.55
CA MET A 1 -7.93 3.22 42.07
C MET A 1 -8.12 3.23 40.56
N PRO A 2 -8.81 4.22 39.96
CA PRO A 2 -8.89 4.29 38.51
C PRO A 2 -7.47 4.52 37.95
N GLN A 3 -7.02 3.66 37.04
CA GLN A 3 -5.72 3.78 36.40
C GLN A 3 -5.61 5.16 35.74
N LYS A 4 -4.55 5.90 36.08
CA LYS A 4 -4.23 7.15 35.42
C LYS A 4 -3.91 6.83 33.96
N ILE A 5 -4.78 7.26 33.03
CA ILE A 5 -4.56 7.06 31.59
C ILE A 5 -3.33 7.88 31.21
N ASP A 6 -2.21 7.20 30.98
CA ASP A 6 -0.98 7.80 30.48
C ASP A 6 -1.14 8.14 28.99
N SER A 7 -0.92 9.41 28.63
CA SER A 7 -0.96 9.87 27.24
C SER A 7 0.43 9.96 26.61
N SER A 8 1.48 9.52 27.30
CA SER A 8 2.86 9.57 26.81
C SER A 8 3.01 8.73 25.55
N TRP A 9 3.46 9.34 24.45
CA TRP A 9 3.64 8.65 23.17
C TRP A 9 5.11 8.54 22.79
N LEU A 10 5.77 9.67 22.55
CA LEU A 10 7.17 9.70 22.13
C LEU A 10 7.98 10.53 23.09
N GLU A 11 9.06 9.94 23.60
CA GLU A 11 10.04 10.63 24.43
C GLU A 11 11.32 10.84 23.64
N ILE A 12 11.86 12.07 23.68
CA ILE A 12 13.01 12.50 22.87
C ILE A 12 14.19 12.74 23.80
N HIS A 13 15.30 12.04 23.55
CA HIS A 13 16.56 12.25 24.27
C HIS A 13 17.66 12.71 23.31
N VAL A 14 18.48 13.65 23.76
CA VAL A 14 19.67 14.11 23.04
C VAL A 14 20.89 13.43 23.67
N GLY A 15 21.67 12.71 22.86
CA GLY A 15 22.92 12.10 23.29
C GLY A 15 24.09 12.50 22.41
N GLN A 16 25.30 12.15 22.83
CA GLN A 16 26.53 12.43 22.07
C GLN A 16 26.56 11.75 20.69
N LYS A 17 25.81 10.63 20.55
CA LYS A 17 25.73 9.82 19.33
C LYS A 17 24.58 10.22 18.40
N GLY A 18 23.78 11.23 18.78
CA GLY A 18 22.62 11.70 18.02
C GLY A 18 21.34 11.76 18.84
N VAL A 19 20.20 11.59 18.16
CA VAL A 19 18.85 11.74 18.75
C VAL A 19 18.24 10.37 19.00
N PHE A 20 17.81 10.11 20.23
CA PHE A 20 17.11 8.89 20.61
C PHE A 20 15.62 9.17 20.78
N VAL A 21 14.78 8.29 20.24
CA VAL A 21 13.32 8.34 20.39
C VAL A 21 12.85 7.05 21.02
N ARG A 22 12.09 7.18 22.10
CA ARG A 22 11.41 6.07 22.76
C ARG A 22 9.93 6.11 22.45
N ASP A 23 9.42 5.03 21.88
CA ASP A 23 7.98 4.82 21.72
C ASP A 23 7.40 4.13 22.96
N HIS A 24 6.40 4.76 23.57
CA HIS A 24 5.66 4.20 24.71
C HIS A 24 4.51 3.27 24.26
N GLY A 25 4.37 3.01 22.96
CA GLY A 25 3.34 2.12 22.40
C GLY A 25 1.94 2.73 22.42
N ARG A 26 1.82 4.03 22.68
CA ARG A 26 0.53 4.70 22.91
C ARG A 26 -0.38 4.66 21.69
N LEU A 27 0.18 4.83 20.48
CA LEU A 27 -0.59 4.77 19.24
C LEU A 27 -1.21 3.37 19.04
N ALA A 28 -0.42 2.31 19.21
CA ALA A 28 -0.91 0.94 19.10
C ALA A 28 -2.01 0.64 20.14
N LYS A 29 -1.82 1.10 21.38
CA LYS A 29 -2.83 0.99 22.44
C LYS A 29 -4.13 1.71 22.08
N LEU A 30 -4.06 2.96 21.63
CA LEU A 30 -5.26 3.71 21.22
C LEU A 30 -6.00 3.01 20.08
N ILE A 31 -5.28 2.46 19.10
CA ILE A 31 -5.88 1.74 17.98
C ILE A 31 -6.55 0.44 18.44
N SER A 32 -5.96 -0.27 19.41
CA SER A 32 -6.58 -1.46 20.01
C SER A 32 -7.84 -1.16 20.84
N GLU A 33 -7.99 0.09 21.31
CA GLU A 33 -9.15 0.56 22.08
C GLU A 33 -10.30 1.04 21.16
N LEU A 34 -10.07 1.20 19.86
CA LEU A 34 -11.09 1.59 18.89
C LEU A 34 -12.06 0.43 18.60
N PRO A 35 -13.36 0.69 18.37
CA PRO A 35 -14.35 -0.37 18.17
C PRO A 35 -14.15 -1.19 16.89
N GLN A 36 -13.70 -0.56 15.80
CA GLN A 36 -13.52 -1.22 14.50
C GLN A 36 -12.28 -0.66 13.78
N PRO A 37 -11.06 -0.99 14.24
CA PRO A 37 -9.83 -0.36 13.74
C PRO A 37 -9.54 -0.60 12.26
N ASP A 38 -10.10 -1.65 11.66
CA ASP A 38 -10.00 -1.94 10.22
C ASP A 38 -10.99 -1.15 9.37
N GLN A 39 -12.03 -0.56 9.98
CA GLN A 39 -13.10 0.18 9.29
C GLN A 39 -13.14 1.67 9.70
N GLN A 40 -12.32 2.07 10.65
CA GLN A 40 -12.16 3.45 11.09
C GLN A 40 -10.92 4.10 10.48
N TYR A 41 -11.06 5.35 10.05
CA TYR A 41 -10.04 6.12 9.32
C TYR A 41 -9.62 7.35 10.14
N PRO A 42 -8.68 7.20 11.08
CA PRO A 42 -8.32 8.28 11.98
C PRO A 42 -7.69 9.48 11.25
N ALA A 43 -8.01 10.68 11.74
CA ALA A 43 -7.26 11.90 11.45
C ALA A 43 -6.21 12.13 12.54
N LEU A 44 -5.03 12.67 12.20
CA LEU A 44 -4.01 13.06 13.17
C LEU A 44 -3.78 14.57 13.15
N SER A 45 -4.12 15.25 14.25
CA SER A 45 -3.82 16.68 14.45
C SER A 45 -2.69 16.87 15.45
N ILE A 46 -1.74 17.75 15.14
CA ILE A 46 -0.63 18.10 16.03
C ILE A 46 -0.93 19.48 16.64
N PHE A 47 -0.80 19.61 17.96
CA PHE A 47 -0.92 20.88 18.68
C PHE A 47 0.41 21.23 19.35
N LEU A 48 0.96 22.39 19.00
CA LEU A 48 2.29 22.83 19.42
C LEU A 48 2.21 24.13 20.23
N GLY A 49 2.80 24.11 21.42
CA GLY A 49 2.86 25.24 22.34
C GLY A 49 2.97 24.76 23.78
N GLY A 50 2.98 25.70 24.72
CA GLY A 50 3.06 25.46 26.15
C GLY A 50 1.72 25.70 26.85
N LYS A 51 1.64 26.75 27.66
CA LYS A 51 0.49 27.03 28.53
C LYS A 51 -0.73 27.54 27.76
N GLY A 52 -0.51 28.35 26.72
CA GLY A 52 -1.56 28.83 25.81
C GLY A 52 -2.25 27.67 25.10
N LYS A 53 -1.45 26.75 24.50
CA LYS A 53 -1.94 25.47 23.97
C LYS A 53 -2.79 24.72 25.00
N ASP A 54 -2.29 24.51 26.22
CA ASP A 54 -3.01 23.74 27.24
C ASP A 54 -4.31 24.40 27.69
N LYS A 55 -4.39 25.73 27.66
CA LYS A 55 -5.65 26.47 27.87
C LYS A 55 -6.63 26.21 26.72
N ALA A 56 -6.19 26.36 25.47
CA ALA A 56 -7.03 26.15 24.31
C ALA A 56 -7.52 24.69 24.19
N LEU A 57 -6.65 23.70 24.39
CA LEU A 57 -7.02 22.28 24.33
C LEU A 57 -8.09 21.90 25.36
N ARG A 58 -8.08 22.52 26.55
CA ARG A 58 -9.14 22.32 27.55
C ARG A 58 -10.50 22.84 27.09
N ALA A 59 -10.51 23.94 26.34
CA ALA A 59 -11.74 24.52 25.80
C ALA A 59 -12.23 23.74 24.57
N ILE A 60 -11.33 23.32 23.68
CA ILE A 60 -11.65 22.62 22.43
C ILE A 60 -12.05 21.15 22.70
N PHE A 61 -11.40 20.48 23.66
CA PHE A 61 -11.63 19.07 24.01
C PHE A 61 -12.06 18.89 25.48
N PRO A 62 -13.24 19.39 25.89
CA PRO A 62 -13.64 19.44 27.30
C PRO A 62 -13.81 18.05 27.92
N ARG A 63 -14.11 17.01 27.13
CA ARG A 63 -14.34 15.62 27.61
C ARG A 63 -13.05 14.78 27.75
N ASN A 64 -11.91 15.30 27.32
CA ASN A 64 -10.64 14.55 27.32
C ASN A 64 -9.83 14.68 28.63
N ASN A 65 -10.31 15.47 29.60
CA ASN A 65 -9.68 15.64 30.92
C ASN A 65 -8.17 16.00 30.84
N ILE A 66 -7.78 16.91 29.93
CA ILE A 66 -6.39 17.23 29.56
C ILE A 66 -5.44 17.38 30.75
N ARG A 67 -5.86 18.03 31.85
CA ARG A 67 -5.04 18.19 33.07
C ARG A 67 -4.70 16.87 33.78
N ARG A 68 -5.64 15.92 33.83
CA ARG A 68 -5.48 14.65 34.57
C ARG A 68 -4.65 13.64 33.78
N THR A 69 -4.69 13.74 32.45
CA THR A 69 -4.01 12.87 31.49
C THR A 69 -2.82 13.58 30.84
N ALA A 70 -2.14 14.47 31.58
CA ALA A 70 -0.94 15.14 31.08
C ALA A 70 0.16 14.12 30.77
N SER A 71 0.78 14.28 29.60
CA SER A 71 1.90 13.44 29.15
C SER A 71 3.11 13.65 30.06
N ARG A 72 3.85 12.58 30.34
CA ARG A 72 5.20 12.68 30.91
C ARG A 72 6.28 12.66 29.84
N ALA A 73 5.93 12.22 28.64
CA ALA A 73 6.80 12.26 27.49
C ALA A 73 6.70 13.59 26.73
N SER A 74 7.74 13.88 25.94
CA SER A 74 7.93 15.04 25.09
C SER A 74 6.76 15.26 24.13
N ILE A 75 6.18 14.18 23.61
CA ILE A 75 5.00 14.20 22.74
C ILE A 75 3.93 13.30 23.36
N GLY A 76 2.77 13.89 23.67
CA GLY A 76 1.57 13.18 24.08
C GLY A 76 0.70 12.78 22.89
N LEU A 77 -0.10 11.72 23.03
CA LEU A 77 -1.09 11.29 22.05
C LEU A 77 -2.40 10.87 22.74
N ARG A 78 -3.51 11.38 22.20
CA ARG A 78 -4.88 11.11 22.68
C ARG A 78 -5.82 10.88 21.51
N CYS A 79 -6.93 10.20 21.79
CA CYS A 79 -8.10 10.17 20.93
C CYS A 79 -9.16 11.10 21.52
N GLU A 80 -9.82 11.92 20.72
CA GLU A 80 -10.97 12.70 21.17
C GLU A 80 -12.11 11.75 21.55
N THR A 81 -12.62 11.91 22.78
CA THR A 81 -13.61 10.98 23.35
C THR A 81 -14.90 10.93 22.52
N LEU A 82 -15.27 12.04 21.90
CA LEU A 82 -16.51 12.17 21.13
C LEU A 82 -16.45 11.54 19.74
N SER A 83 -15.26 11.41 19.16
CA SER A 83 -15.08 10.85 17.82
C SER A 83 -14.58 9.41 17.83
N ALA A 84 -14.23 8.85 18.99
CA ALA A 84 -13.72 7.48 19.11
C ALA A 84 -14.66 6.41 18.52
N GLU A 85 -15.98 6.63 18.57
CA GLU A 85 -17.00 5.72 18.04
C GLU A 85 -17.42 6.02 16.60
N THR A 86 -16.90 7.09 15.98
CA THR A 86 -17.22 7.43 14.59
C THR A 86 -16.30 6.68 13.62
N ASN A 87 -16.66 6.68 12.33
CA ASN A 87 -15.79 6.14 11.27
C ASN A 87 -14.50 6.95 11.07
N GLU A 88 -14.40 8.17 11.61
CA GLU A 88 -13.27 9.08 11.44
C GLU A 88 -12.83 9.62 12.82
N PRO A 89 -12.23 8.77 13.68
CA PRO A 89 -11.80 9.19 15.00
C PRO A 89 -10.70 10.23 14.92
N LEU A 90 -10.79 11.27 15.74
CA LEU A 90 -9.75 12.30 15.81
C LEU A 90 -8.69 11.92 16.82
N LEU A 91 -7.51 11.57 16.32
CA LEU A 91 -6.30 11.50 17.12
C LEU A 91 -5.65 12.87 17.18
N PHE A 92 -5.17 13.26 18.35
CA PHE A 92 -4.37 14.46 18.48
C PHE A 92 -3.12 14.23 19.30
N ALA A 93 -2.01 14.66 18.73
CA ALA A 93 -0.73 14.74 19.39
C ALA A 93 -0.53 16.16 19.92
N ASP A 94 0.10 16.28 21.07
CA ASP A 94 0.49 17.58 21.62
C ASP A 94 1.90 17.54 22.19
N GLY A 95 2.61 18.65 22.05
CA GLY A 95 3.97 18.77 22.58
C GLY A 95 4.33 20.23 22.80
N ASP A 96 5.33 20.43 23.66
CA ASP A 96 5.95 21.73 23.87
C ASP A 96 6.96 21.99 22.76
N VAL A 97 7.15 23.28 22.45
CA VAL A 97 8.11 23.77 21.47
C VAL A 97 9.41 24.19 22.16
N GLY A 98 9.41 24.29 23.48
CA GLY A 98 10.59 24.53 24.31
C GLY A 98 11.62 23.40 24.26
N GLU A 99 12.82 23.68 24.77
CA GLU A 99 13.88 22.66 24.89
C GLU A 99 13.39 21.51 25.78
N PRO A 100 13.47 20.24 25.34
CA PRO A 100 13.26 19.10 26.22
C PRO A 100 14.11 19.27 27.47
N THR A 101 13.49 18.96 28.62
CA THR A 101 14.15 19.07 29.91
C THR A 101 15.42 18.23 29.86
N LEU A 102 16.56 18.85 30.14
CA LEU A 102 17.86 18.20 30.34
C LEU A 102 17.78 17.29 31.59
N GLY A 103 17.09 16.16 31.45
CA GLY A 103 17.25 15.02 32.33
C GLY A 103 18.57 14.33 31.98
N GLN A 104 19.26 13.80 33.00
CA GLN A 104 20.39 12.90 32.78
C GLN A 104 20.03 11.87 31.70
N PRO A 105 20.95 11.52 30.78
CA PRO A 105 20.65 10.59 29.71
C PRO A 105 20.13 9.29 30.33
N PRO A 106 18.87 8.90 30.11
CA PRO A 106 18.45 7.59 30.57
C PRO A 106 19.36 6.57 29.88
N HIS A 107 19.68 5.48 30.59
CA HIS A 107 20.29 4.32 29.95
C HIS A 107 19.48 4.00 28.70
N VAL A 108 20.15 3.90 27.54
CA VAL A 108 19.50 3.49 26.29
C VAL A 108 18.81 2.16 26.57
N LEU A 109 17.48 2.16 26.51
CA LEU A 109 16.69 0.97 26.82
C LEU A 109 16.53 0.13 25.55
N PRO A 110 16.36 -1.19 25.69
CA PRO A 110 15.91 -2.03 24.58
C PRO A 110 14.61 -1.45 23.99
N GLY A 111 14.64 -1.08 22.70
CA GLY A 111 13.51 -0.46 21.99
C GLY A 111 13.67 1.04 21.68
N ASP A 112 14.72 1.70 22.16
CA ASP A 112 15.02 3.08 21.78
C ASP A 112 15.53 3.14 20.31
N HIS A 113 15.00 4.07 19.52
CA HIS A 113 15.36 4.29 18.12
C HIS A 113 16.35 5.45 17.98
N LEU A 114 17.51 5.21 17.38
CA LEU A 114 18.58 6.20 17.22
C LEU A 114 18.60 6.78 15.80
N VAL A 115 18.68 8.11 15.70
CA VAL A 115 19.17 8.81 14.50
C VAL A 115 20.64 9.11 14.72
N PRO A 116 21.57 8.44 14.01
CA PRO A 116 22.99 8.70 14.12
C PRO A 116 23.30 10.14 13.72
N GLY A 117 24.09 10.83 14.53
CA GLY A 117 24.48 12.21 14.28
C GLY A 117 25.50 12.71 15.30
N GLY A 118 26.05 13.90 15.04
CA GLY A 118 26.88 14.59 16.01
C GLY A 118 26.05 15.24 17.14
N PRO A 119 26.71 15.96 18.06
CA PRO A 119 26.05 16.79 19.05
C PRO A 119 25.04 17.72 18.37
N THR A 120 23.78 17.65 18.80
CA THR A 120 22.66 18.40 18.20
C THR A 120 21.94 19.15 19.31
N SER A 121 21.43 20.34 19.03
CA SER A 121 20.63 21.08 20.01
C SER A 121 19.30 20.36 20.29
N SER A 122 18.78 20.54 21.51
CA SER A 122 17.47 20.04 21.94
C SER A 122 16.36 20.42 20.97
N LEU A 123 16.35 21.67 20.50
CA LEU A 123 15.40 22.15 19.49
C LEU A 123 15.52 21.41 18.16
N SER A 124 16.74 21.21 17.66
CA SER A 124 16.96 20.52 16.38
C SER A 124 16.62 19.03 16.47
N ALA A 125 16.82 18.41 17.64
CA ALA A 125 16.37 17.05 17.90
C ALA A 125 14.85 16.93 17.82
N VAL A 126 14.11 17.82 18.51
CA VAL A 126 12.64 17.89 18.45
C VAL A 126 12.15 18.09 17.01
N GLN A 127 12.74 19.05 16.29
CA GLN A 127 12.41 19.30 14.88
C GLN A 127 12.65 18.08 14.00
N THR A 128 13.73 17.33 14.23
CA THR A 128 14.03 16.09 13.50
C THR A 128 12.95 15.04 13.73
N VAL A 129 12.55 14.82 14.99
CA VAL A 129 11.49 13.87 15.35
C VAL A 129 10.16 14.27 14.72
N TYR A 130 9.73 15.53 14.85
CA TYR A 130 8.51 15.99 14.21
C TYR A 130 8.57 15.82 12.68
N SER A 131 9.65 16.27 12.04
CA SER A 131 9.78 16.26 10.57
C SER A 131 9.74 14.86 9.94
N ARG A 132 10.40 13.88 10.56
CA ARG A 132 10.60 12.56 9.98
C ARG A 132 9.65 11.50 10.53
N LEU A 133 9.06 11.72 11.70
CA LEU A 133 8.25 10.71 12.37
C LEU A 133 6.79 11.12 12.58
N VAL A 134 6.50 12.35 12.99
CA VAL A 134 5.12 12.75 13.36
C VAL A 134 4.40 13.46 12.22
N VAL A 135 5.00 14.50 11.65
CA VAL A 135 4.43 15.31 10.56
C VAL A 135 4.07 14.50 9.31
N PRO A 136 4.80 13.44 8.89
CA PRO A 136 4.41 12.64 7.74
C PRO A 136 3.01 12.02 7.84
N PHE A 137 2.49 11.84 9.06
CA PHE A 137 1.18 11.26 9.35
C PHE A 137 0.11 12.30 9.65
N ALA A 138 0.48 13.56 9.83
CA ALA A 138 -0.44 14.62 10.25
C ALA A 138 -1.32 15.14 9.12
N ASP A 139 -2.56 15.45 9.47
CA ASP A 139 -3.52 16.21 8.65
C ASP A 139 -3.43 17.70 8.94
N LEU A 140 -3.22 18.04 10.21
CA LEU A 140 -3.27 19.39 10.72
C LEU A 140 -2.14 19.63 11.71
N ILE A 141 -1.54 20.81 11.66
CA ILE A 141 -0.57 21.30 12.64
C ILE A 141 -1.06 22.65 13.14
N CYS A 142 -1.46 22.72 14.40
CA CYS A 142 -1.91 23.92 15.07
C CYS A 142 -0.81 24.44 16.01
N ILE A 143 -0.34 25.66 15.79
CA ILE A 143 0.74 26.29 16.55
C ILE A 143 0.18 27.49 17.31
N PHE A 144 0.34 27.50 18.63
CA PHE A 144 -0.08 28.62 19.49
C PHE A 144 1.05 29.62 19.62
N ALA A 145 0.97 30.74 18.89
CA ALA A 145 2.06 31.71 18.82
C ALA A 145 2.32 32.44 20.14
N ILE A 146 1.33 32.50 21.05
CA ILE A 146 1.49 33.08 22.38
C ILE A 146 2.53 32.34 23.24
N ASP A 147 2.78 31.06 22.94
CA ASP A 147 3.77 30.25 23.63
C ASP A 147 5.17 30.38 23.03
N PHE A 148 5.36 31.25 22.03
CA PHE A 148 6.64 31.57 21.42
C PHE A 148 7.07 32.98 21.80
N GLN A 149 8.38 33.24 21.71
CA GLN A 149 8.92 34.58 21.97
C GLN A 149 8.35 35.64 21.01
N ASP A 150 8.26 35.30 19.72
CA ASP A 150 7.68 36.14 18.69
C ASP A 150 7.27 35.31 17.44
N LEU A 151 6.68 36.00 16.46
CA LEU A 151 6.29 35.42 15.18
C LEU A 151 7.48 34.94 14.32
N ALA A 152 8.68 35.49 14.53
CA ALA A 152 9.87 35.05 13.83
C ALA A 152 10.32 33.68 14.34
N ALA A 153 10.22 33.42 15.65
CA ALA A 153 10.49 32.12 16.25
C ALA A 153 9.53 31.04 15.73
N VAL A 154 8.24 31.36 15.55
CA VAL A 154 7.27 30.45 14.91
C VAL A 154 7.69 30.12 13.47
N ALA A 155 8.05 31.13 12.69
CA ALA A 155 8.49 30.95 11.31
C ALA A 155 9.79 30.12 11.23
N GLN A 156 10.75 30.38 12.11
CA GLN A 156 11.99 29.61 12.20
C GLN A 156 11.75 28.16 12.61
N TYR A 157 10.83 27.91 13.54
CA TYR A 157 10.44 26.56 13.95
C TYR A 157 9.86 25.76 12.78
N LEU A 158 8.89 26.35 12.05
CA LEU A 158 8.30 25.74 10.87
C LEU A 158 9.35 25.41 9.82
N VAL A 159 10.27 26.34 9.54
CA VAL A 159 11.36 26.09 8.59
C VAL A 159 12.28 24.98 9.09
N GLY A 160 12.63 24.95 10.38
CA GLY A 160 13.42 23.89 11.00
C GLY A 160 12.82 22.50 10.76
N VAL A 161 11.51 22.35 11.00
CA VAL A 161 10.75 21.11 10.74
C VAL A 161 10.77 20.72 9.25
N THR A 162 10.93 21.67 8.33
CA THR A 162 11.04 21.36 6.87
C THR A 162 12.46 21.15 6.38
N ARG A 163 13.49 21.58 7.13
CA ARG A 163 14.89 21.48 6.72
C ARG A 163 15.47 20.08 6.90
N THR A 164 15.00 19.35 7.89
CA THR A 164 15.50 18.03 8.32
C THR A 164 14.95 16.86 7.50
N GLY A 165 14.01 17.10 6.58
CA GLY A 165 13.49 16.12 5.65
C GLY A 165 12.44 16.70 4.70
N SER A 166 12.42 16.25 3.44
CA SER A 166 11.31 16.53 2.53
C SER A 166 10.06 15.81 3.05
N PRO A 167 8.94 16.49 3.30
CA PRO A 167 7.82 15.87 3.99
C PRO A 167 7.10 14.94 3.04
N SER A 168 6.96 13.70 3.50
CA SER A 168 6.05 12.67 3.00
C SER A 168 6.17 12.30 1.52
N GLY A 169 6.30 11.00 1.22
CA GLY A 169 6.13 10.43 -0.13
C GLY A 169 4.82 10.83 -0.85
N LEU A 170 3.87 11.38 -0.10
CA LEU A 170 2.50 11.64 -0.54
C LEU A 170 2.35 12.93 -1.39
N PRO A 171 1.26 13.02 -2.19
CA PRO A 171 0.92 14.20 -2.97
C PRO A 171 0.85 15.48 -2.13
N LEU A 172 1.15 16.65 -2.73
CA LEU A 172 1.10 17.94 -2.03
C LEU A 172 -0.29 18.23 -1.43
N ALA A 173 -1.36 17.83 -2.11
CA ALA A 173 -2.74 18.07 -1.68
C ALA A 173 -3.09 17.40 -0.34
N VAL A 174 -2.42 16.30 0.03
CA VAL A 174 -2.68 15.57 1.29
C VAL A 174 -1.63 15.85 2.37
N ARG A 175 -0.71 16.80 2.13
CA ARG A 175 0.24 17.24 3.16
C ARG A 175 -0.49 18.05 4.23
N PRO A 176 0.04 18.08 5.47
CA PRO A 176 -0.62 18.76 6.56
C PRO A 176 -0.88 20.23 6.27
N LYS A 177 -2.03 20.71 6.76
CA LYS A 177 -2.34 22.14 6.83
C LYS A 177 -1.77 22.71 8.12
N VAL A 178 -1.20 23.91 8.05
CA VAL A 178 -0.71 24.63 9.23
C VAL A 178 -1.73 25.69 9.63
N ILE A 179 -2.05 25.76 10.92
CA ILE A 179 -2.84 26.82 11.55
C ILE A 179 -1.94 27.49 12.60
N VAL A 180 -1.70 28.78 12.45
CA VAL A 180 -1.05 29.60 13.49
C VAL A 180 -2.12 30.37 14.23
N VAL A 181 -2.22 30.14 15.53
CA VAL A 181 -3.19 30.79 16.43
C VAL A 181 -2.50 31.97 17.11
N LEU A 182 -3.01 33.17 16.85
CA LEU A 182 -2.57 34.41 17.46
C LEU A 182 -3.57 34.82 18.54
N GLU A 183 -3.08 35.28 19.67
CA GLU A 183 -3.88 35.94 20.71
C GLU A 183 -3.50 37.43 20.74
N GLU A 184 -4.49 38.29 20.94
CA GLU A 184 -4.27 39.73 21.00
C GLU A 184 -3.52 40.10 22.29
N THR A 185 -2.22 40.41 22.17
CA THR A 185 -1.38 40.77 23.33
C THR A 185 -1.41 42.26 23.66
N SER A 186 -1.92 43.12 22.76
CA SER A 186 -1.97 44.57 22.99
C SER A 186 -3.07 45.27 22.17
N PRO A 187 -3.85 46.19 22.76
CA PRO A 187 -5.00 46.83 22.11
C PRO A 187 -4.66 47.79 20.95
N ASN A 188 -3.37 48.13 20.77
CA ASN A 188 -2.90 49.04 19.72
C ASN A 188 -2.29 48.34 18.49
N ARG A 189 -2.14 47.01 18.50
CA ARG A 189 -1.66 46.26 17.32
C ARG A 189 -2.85 45.86 16.45
N THR A 190 -2.87 46.34 15.21
CA THR A 190 -3.89 45.92 14.24
C THR A 190 -3.60 44.50 13.75
N VAL A 191 -4.61 43.62 13.83
CA VAL A 191 -4.57 42.20 13.37
C VAL A 191 -3.96 42.04 11.97
N SER A 192 -4.26 42.98 11.06
CA SER A 192 -3.74 43.00 9.70
C SER A 192 -2.20 43.13 9.64
N ASN A 193 -1.61 43.89 10.57
CA ASN A 193 -0.18 44.14 10.61
C ASN A 193 0.59 42.90 11.07
N ASP A 194 0.10 42.17 12.08
CA ASP A 194 0.74 40.96 12.59
C ASP A 194 0.72 39.81 11.56
N ILE A 195 -0.41 39.65 10.85
CA ILE A 195 -0.53 38.68 9.75
C ILE A 195 0.44 39.03 8.61
N THR A 196 0.48 40.31 8.22
CA THR A 196 1.37 40.80 7.16
C THR A 196 2.83 40.59 7.55
N GLN A 197 3.20 40.93 8.79
CA GLN A 197 4.53 40.72 9.32
C GLN A 197 4.91 39.25 9.33
N PHE A 198 4.01 38.35 9.75
CA PHE A 198 4.28 36.91 9.75
C PHE A 198 4.57 36.39 8.33
N TYR A 199 3.73 36.73 7.34
CA TYR A 199 3.98 36.33 5.95
C TYR A 199 5.25 36.95 5.37
N GLN A 200 5.60 38.19 5.73
CA GLN A 200 6.88 38.80 5.36
C GLN A 200 8.07 38.01 5.95
N GLN A 201 7.98 37.54 7.19
CA GLN A 201 9.03 36.70 7.79
C GLN A 201 9.13 35.34 7.09
N LEU A 202 8.01 34.68 6.80
CA LEU A 202 8.01 33.42 6.05
C LEU A 202 8.64 33.57 4.65
N ASN A 203 8.39 34.70 3.99
CA ASN A 203 8.97 35.01 2.69
C ASN A 203 10.50 35.19 2.74
N ARG A 204 11.04 35.66 3.87
CA ARG A 204 12.49 35.87 4.04
C ARG A 204 13.27 34.59 4.33
N ILE A 205 12.67 33.62 5.03
CA ILE A 205 13.43 32.48 5.59
C ILE A 205 13.53 31.30 4.60
N ASP A 206 12.42 30.72 4.12
CA ASP A 206 12.43 29.66 3.10
C ASP A 206 11.00 29.32 2.59
N ARG A 207 10.38 30.24 1.85
CA ARG A 207 8.99 30.06 1.36
C ARG A 207 8.81 28.80 0.49
N ARG A 208 9.83 28.46 -0.29
CA ARG A 208 9.77 27.33 -1.23
C ARG A 208 9.62 26.01 -0.48
N ARG A 209 10.47 25.76 0.54
CA ARG A 209 10.37 24.54 1.33
C ARG A 209 9.04 24.42 2.06
N LEU A 210 8.52 25.51 2.61
CA LEU A 210 7.21 25.50 3.27
C LEU A 210 6.07 25.12 2.32
N ARG A 211 6.09 25.64 1.08
CA ARG A 211 5.12 25.30 0.03
C ARG A 211 5.26 23.88 -0.49
N GLU A 212 6.47 23.37 -0.53
CA GLU A 212 6.68 21.94 -0.80
C GLU A 212 6.17 21.14 0.41
N SER A 213 6.18 21.70 1.62
CA SER A 213 5.96 20.94 2.84
C SER A 213 4.53 20.82 3.34
N PHE A 214 3.76 21.87 3.16
CA PHE A 214 2.42 22.01 3.69
C PHE A 214 1.46 22.36 2.56
N SER A 215 0.23 21.86 2.63
CA SER A 215 -0.79 22.14 1.61
C SER A 215 -1.36 23.56 1.76
N SER A 216 -1.49 24.04 2.99
CA SER A 216 -1.86 25.41 3.31
C SER A 216 -1.22 25.90 4.60
N LEU A 217 -1.12 27.22 4.74
CA LEU A 217 -0.77 27.89 5.99
C LEU A 217 -1.84 28.96 6.24
N ASN A 218 -2.54 28.83 7.35
CA ASN A 218 -3.63 29.70 7.78
C ASN A 218 -3.26 30.37 9.10
N VAL A 219 -3.70 31.61 9.30
CA VAL A 219 -3.50 32.33 10.55
C VAL A 219 -4.89 32.67 11.10
N ILE A 220 -5.14 32.32 12.36
CA ILE A 220 -6.38 32.61 13.07
C ILE A 220 -6.05 33.54 14.22
N HIS A 221 -6.86 34.57 14.39
CA HIS A 221 -6.75 35.50 15.49
C HIS A 221 -7.87 35.25 16.51
N LEU A 222 -7.50 35.09 17.78
CA LEU A 222 -8.42 35.05 18.90
C LEU A 222 -8.68 36.48 19.37
N ASP A 223 -9.85 37.00 19.01
CA ASP A 223 -10.29 38.36 19.33
C ASP A 223 -10.56 38.49 20.83
N SER A 224 -9.71 39.25 21.52
CA SER A 224 -9.77 39.44 22.97
C SER A 224 -11.05 40.12 23.44
N LYS A 225 -11.78 40.81 22.55
CA LYS A 225 -13.05 41.49 22.86
C LYS A 225 -14.22 40.52 23.00
N LEU A 226 -14.09 39.31 22.46
CA LEU A 226 -15.12 38.29 22.56
C LEU A 226 -14.96 37.46 23.84
N PRO A 227 -16.04 36.90 24.41
CA PRO A 227 -15.93 35.90 25.48
C PRO A 227 -15.04 34.73 25.07
N GLU A 228 -14.19 34.24 25.99
CA GLU A 228 -13.26 33.13 25.73
C GLU A 228 -13.97 31.89 25.16
N THR A 229 -15.17 31.59 25.63
CA THR A 229 -15.99 30.48 25.12
C THR A 229 -16.28 30.62 23.62
N ILE A 230 -16.61 31.83 23.16
CA ILE A 230 -16.88 32.10 21.74
C ILE A 230 -15.59 32.05 20.94
N GLN A 231 -14.48 32.58 21.47
CA GLN A 231 -13.18 32.53 20.80
C GLN A 231 -12.74 31.08 20.53
N TYR A 232 -12.76 30.24 21.56
CA TYR A 232 -12.33 28.85 21.44
C TYR A 232 -13.33 27.98 20.68
N GLU A 233 -14.64 28.28 20.71
CA GLU A 233 -15.61 27.58 19.87
C GLU A 233 -15.40 27.90 18.38
N ARG A 234 -15.11 29.16 18.04
CA ARG A 234 -14.72 29.53 16.66
C ARG A 234 -13.47 28.79 16.21
N LEU A 235 -12.44 28.72 17.06
CA LEU A 235 -11.22 27.96 16.78
C LEU A 235 -11.52 26.47 16.59
N ARG A 236 -12.37 25.88 17.45
CA ARG A 236 -12.80 24.48 17.36
C ARG A 236 -13.53 24.19 16.05
N LEU A 237 -14.50 25.04 15.67
CA LEU A 237 -15.23 24.88 14.42
C LEU A 237 -14.31 24.99 13.20
N PHE A 238 -13.37 25.92 13.22
CA PHE A 238 -12.38 26.05 12.14
C PHE A 238 -11.47 24.83 12.05
N ILE A 239 -10.94 24.33 13.17
CA ILE A 239 -10.13 23.11 13.21
C ILE A 239 -10.91 21.92 12.63
N LYS A 240 -12.17 21.75 13.04
CA LYS A 240 -13.04 20.67 12.58
C LYS A 240 -13.33 20.74 11.08
N ASP A 241 -13.58 21.94 10.56
CA ASP A 241 -13.73 22.18 9.12
C ASP A 241 -12.46 21.79 8.35
N GLN A 242 -11.29 22.25 8.80
CA GLN A 242 -10.02 21.92 8.16
C GLN A 242 -9.70 20.43 8.21
N GLN A 243 -10.00 19.74 9.32
CA GLN A 243 -9.87 18.29 9.46
C GLN A 243 -10.76 17.54 8.47
N SER A 244 -12.04 17.92 8.40
CA SER A 244 -13.02 17.30 7.49
C SER A 244 -12.60 17.47 6.03
N SER A 245 -12.11 18.67 5.67
CA SER A 245 -11.53 18.97 4.37
C SER A 245 -10.31 18.09 4.06
N MET A 246 -9.42 17.86 5.04
CA MET A 246 -8.25 16.99 4.86
C MET A 246 -8.61 15.51 4.67
N GLN A 247 -9.59 15.01 5.42
CA GLN A 247 -10.10 13.64 5.23
C GLN A 247 -10.69 13.45 3.84
N ALA A 248 -11.48 14.41 3.35
CA ALA A 248 -12.00 14.40 1.98
C ALA A 248 -10.87 14.39 0.93
N LEU A 249 -9.83 15.21 1.12
CA LEU A 249 -8.66 15.24 0.23
C LEU A 249 -7.89 13.91 0.25
N ARG A 250 -7.69 13.30 1.42
CA ARG A 250 -7.06 11.98 1.53
C ARG A 250 -7.83 10.91 0.79
N ARG A 251 -9.16 10.89 0.95
CA ARG A 251 -10.04 9.96 0.24
C ARG A 251 -9.95 10.14 -1.28
N ALA A 252 -10.00 11.40 -1.75
CA ALA A 252 -9.91 11.73 -3.16
C ALA A 252 -8.54 11.40 -3.80
N ASN A 253 -7.47 11.28 -3.00
CA ASN A 253 -6.11 11.00 -3.46
C ASN A 253 -5.62 9.59 -3.08
N TRP A 254 -6.50 8.70 -2.63
CA TRP A 254 -6.15 7.33 -2.17
C TRP A 254 -5.01 7.35 -1.15
N CYS A 255 -5.14 8.20 -0.13
CA CYS A 255 -4.18 8.36 0.96
C CYS A 255 -4.89 8.28 2.32
N GLN A 256 -6.05 7.61 2.36
CA GLN A 256 -6.82 7.39 3.58
C GLN A 256 -6.37 6.05 4.20
N PHE A 257 -5.96 6.10 5.47
CA PHE A 257 -5.44 4.94 6.18
C PHE A 257 -6.44 4.52 7.23
N THR A 258 -6.69 3.22 7.35
CA THR A 258 -7.42 2.67 8.49
C THR A 258 -6.57 2.85 9.75
N ALA A 259 -7.15 2.65 10.92
CA ALA A 259 -6.42 2.73 12.17
C ALA A 259 -5.27 1.71 12.20
N GLN A 260 -5.50 0.48 11.74
CA GLN A 260 -4.43 -0.53 11.63
C GLN A 260 -3.31 -0.10 10.67
N HIS A 261 -3.67 0.46 9.51
CA HIS A 261 -2.68 0.99 8.56
C HIS A 261 -1.83 2.10 9.18
N LEU A 262 -2.45 3.01 9.94
CA LEU A 262 -1.74 4.09 10.63
C LEU A 262 -0.73 3.54 11.64
N ALA A 263 -1.12 2.58 12.49
CA ALA A 263 -0.18 1.91 13.42
C ALA A 263 0.98 1.25 12.68
N ALA A 264 0.67 0.42 11.68
CA ALA A 264 1.68 -0.35 10.96
C ALA A 264 2.68 0.56 10.22
N LEU A 265 2.19 1.60 9.54
CA LEU A 265 3.05 2.57 8.86
C LEU A 265 3.87 3.41 9.84
N PHE A 266 3.31 3.79 10.99
CA PHE A 266 4.07 4.53 12.00
C PHE A 266 5.21 3.67 12.60
N GLN A 267 4.93 2.40 12.88
CA GLN A 267 5.95 1.45 13.32
C GLN A 267 7.02 1.21 12.25
N ALA A 268 6.63 1.14 10.97
CA ALA A 268 7.59 1.13 9.87
C ALA A 268 8.47 2.39 9.86
N ALA A 269 7.88 3.57 10.07
CA ALA A 269 8.61 4.83 10.13
C ALA A 269 9.63 4.86 11.27
N LEU A 270 9.25 4.40 12.46
CA LEU A 270 10.16 4.23 13.61
C LEU A 270 11.37 3.36 13.28
N ARG A 271 11.16 2.21 12.63
CA ARG A 271 12.26 1.30 12.24
C ARG A 271 13.22 1.93 11.24
N THR A 272 12.72 2.76 10.32
CA THR A 272 13.52 3.46 9.30
C THR A 272 14.04 4.82 9.74
N PHE A 273 13.67 5.29 10.94
CA PHE A 273 13.88 6.67 11.39
C PHE A 273 15.35 7.11 11.35
N GLY A 274 16.27 6.21 11.70
CA GLY A 274 17.71 6.45 11.71
C GLY A 274 18.41 6.27 10.36
N THR A 275 17.77 5.64 9.38
CA THR A 275 18.41 5.22 8.12
C THR A 275 17.90 5.99 6.91
N GLU A 276 16.62 6.33 6.87
CA GLU A 276 16.01 7.06 5.76
C GLU A 276 15.81 8.54 6.10
N SER A 277 16.18 9.42 5.16
CA SER A 277 15.94 10.86 5.31
C SER A 277 14.49 11.27 5.06
N ARG A 278 13.70 10.40 4.41
CA ARG A 278 12.27 10.60 4.10
C ARG A 278 11.55 9.26 4.14
N PHE A 279 10.48 9.19 4.93
CA PHE A 279 9.62 8.01 4.99
C PHE A 279 8.89 7.77 3.66
N ASN A 280 9.06 6.58 3.09
CA ASN A 280 8.40 6.17 1.85
C ASN A 280 7.24 5.21 2.14
N PHE A 281 6.01 5.75 2.09
CA PHE A 281 4.77 4.98 2.32
C PHE A 281 4.64 3.75 1.42
N VAL A 282 5.03 3.85 0.15
CA VAL A 282 4.92 2.73 -0.79
C VAL A 282 5.92 1.62 -0.43
N LYS A 283 7.16 1.95 -0.09
CA LYS A 283 8.12 0.93 0.36
C LYS A 283 7.69 0.31 1.68
N ALA A 284 7.10 1.11 2.58
CA ALA A 284 6.61 0.65 3.87
C ALA A 284 5.54 -0.45 3.73
N THR A 285 4.68 -0.40 2.70
CA THR A 285 3.68 -1.46 2.45
C THR A 285 4.29 -2.81 2.03
N ARG A 286 5.59 -2.86 1.72
CA ARG A 286 6.29 -4.07 1.24
C ARG A 286 7.45 -4.49 2.16
N LEU A 287 7.48 -4.03 3.41
CA LEU A 287 8.54 -4.40 4.36
C LEU A 287 8.52 -5.89 4.73
N THR A 288 7.33 -6.47 4.91
CA THR A 288 7.16 -7.89 5.28
C THR A 288 6.98 -8.81 4.07
N SER A 289 6.62 -8.24 2.92
CA SER A 289 6.46 -8.95 1.65
C SER A 289 7.10 -8.11 0.54
N PRO A 290 8.44 -8.20 0.36
CA PRO A 290 9.13 -7.41 -0.65
C PRO A 290 8.83 -7.92 -2.06
N VAL A 291 8.93 -7.03 -3.05
CA VAL A 291 8.88 -7.43 -4.47
C VAL A 291 10.01 -8.43 -4.74
N ALA A 292 9.67 -9.55 -5.39
CA ALA A 292 10.62 -10.61 -5.67
C ALA A 292 11.90 -10.08 -6.36
N PRO A 293 13.10 -10.35 -5.83
CA PRO A 293 14.34 -9.80 -6.39
C PRO A 293 14.61 -10.28 -7.82
N GLY A 294 14.11 -11.47 -8.17
CA GLY A 294 14.18 -12.07 -9.49
C GLY A 294 13.15 -11.55 -10.51
N LEU A 295 12.24 -10.65 -10.14
CA LEU A 295 11.12 -10.22 -11.00
C LEU A 295 11.57 -9.82 -12.42
N HIS A 296 12.68 -9.10 -12.53
CA HIS A 296 13.21 -8.67 -13.83
C HIS A 296 13.66 -9.82 -14.74
N HIS A 297 14.16 -10.93 -14.19
CA HIS A 297 14.51 -12.13 -14.97
C HIS A 297 13.26 -12.84 -15.46
N HIS A 298 12.27 -13.03 -14.59
CA HIS A 298 11.00 -13.65 -14.97
C HIS A 298 10.25 -12.84 -16.03
N LEU A 299 10.24 -11.51 -15.88
CA LEU A 299 9.68 -10.63 -16.90
C LEU A 299 10.45 -10.75 -18.22
N ALA A 300 11.79 -10.77 -18.19
CA ALA A 300 12.59 -10.90 -19.41
C ALA A 300 12.28 -12.18 -20.19
N HIS A 301 12.20 -13.30 -19.48
CA HIS A 301 11.84 -14.60 -20.05
C HIS A 301 10.39 -14.64 -20.52
N PHE A 302 9.46 -14.00 -19.81
CA PHE A 302 8.07 -13.88 -20.24
C PHE A 302 7.93 -13.05 -21.53
N TRP A 303 8.71 -11.97 -21.68
CA TRP A 303 8.74 -11.22 -22.94
C TRP A 303 9.25 -12.08 -24.10
N GLU A 304 10.30 -12.85 -23.87
CA GLU A 304 10.88 -13.79 -24.85
C GLU A 304 9.87 -14.82 -25.33
N ILE A 305 9.38 -15.65 -24.41
CA ILE A 305 8.41 -16.69 -24.73
C ILE A 305 7.13 -16.11 -25.34
N GLY A 306 6.63 -14.99 -24.80
CA GLY A 306 5.40 -14.39 -25.28
C GLY A 306 5.50 -13.93 -26.73
N LEU A 307 6.63 -13.32 -27.10
CA LEU A 307 6.85 -12.80 -28.45
C LEU A 307 7.19 -13.91 -29.45
N GLU A 308 7.96 -14.92 -29.05
CA GLU A 308 8.17 -16.14 -29.85
C GLU A 308 6.85 -16.87 -30.11
N GLY A 309 5.97 -16.89 -29.10
CA GLY A 309 4.61 -17.41 -29.18
C GLY A 309 3.63 -16.50 -29.95
N GLY A 310 4.07 -15.40 -30.57
CA GLY A 310 3.23 -14.56 -31.42
C GLY A 310 2.34 -13.54 -30.69
N CYS A 311 2.46 -13.39 -29.36
CA CYS A 311 1.68 -12.41 -28.62
C CYS A 311 2.07 -10.97 -28.97
N SER A 312 1.10 -10.06 -28.97
CA SER A 312 1.34 -8.63 -29.09
C SER A 312 1.92 -8.04 -27.79
N PHE A 313 2.70 -6.96 -27.92
CA PHE A 313 3.20 -6.20 -26.76
C PHE A 313 2.10 -5.72 -25.84
N ARG A 314 0.95 -5.38 -26.40
CA ARG A 314 -0.18 -4.90 -25.62
C ARG A 314 -0.73 -6.00 -24.74
N THR A 315 -0.86 -7.21 -25.27
CA THR A 315 -1.30 -8.38 -24.52
C THR A 315 -0.32 -8.71 -23.40
N LEU A 316 0.99 -8.74 -23.69
CA LEU A 316 1.99 -9.01 -22.67
C LEU A 316 2.05 -7.90 -21.59
N ALA A 317 1.93 -6.63 -21.98
CA ALA A 317 1.91 -5.52 -21.03
C ALA A 317 0.67 -5.54 -20.13
N ARG A 318 -0.51 -5.85 -20.67
CA ARG A 318 -1.75 -6.04 -19.89
C ARG A 318 -1.66 -7.23 -18.93
N PHE A 319 -1.05 -8.33 -19.37
CA PHE A 319 -0.77 -9.46 -18.51
C PHE A 319 0.12 -9.07 -17.34
N VAL A 320 1.25 -8.41 -17.61
CA VAL A 320 2.19 -8.01 -16.56
C VAL A 320 1.56 -6.99 -15.62
N ALA A 321 0.89 -5.96 -16.15
CA ALA A 321 0.21 -4.96 -15.33
C ALA A 321 -0.81 -5.59 -14.37
N SER A 322 -1.65 -6.51 -14.85
CA SER A 322 -2.63 -7.20 -13.99
C SER A 322 -1.97 -8.11 -12.94
N ALA A 323 -0.84 -8.75 -13.26
CA ALA A 323 -0.08 -9.53 -12.28
C ALA A 323 0.54 -8.64 -11.19
N LEU A 324 1.11 -7.48 -11.57
CA LEU A 324 1.67 -6.52 -10.62
C LEU A 324 0.59 -5.87 -9.74
N LEU A 325 -0.62 -5.65 -10.29
CA LEU A 325 -1.76 -5.18 -9.51
C LEU A 325 -2.19 -6.21 -8.47
N MET A 326 -2.24 -7.48 -8.84
CA MET A 326 -2.54 -8.58 -7.91
C MET A 326 -1.47 -8.72 -6.82
N ASP A 327 -0.19 -8.46 -7.14
CA ASP A 327 0.91 -8.47 -6.17
C ASP A 327 0.82 -7.34 -5.12
N GLN A 328 0.41 -6.13 -5.52
CA GLN A 328 0.33 -4.98 -4.62
C GLN A 328 -1.02 -4.85 -3.89
N TYR A 329 -2.13 -4.99 -4.61
CA TYR A 329 -3.47 -4.63 -4.13
C TYR A 329 -4.27 -5.87 -3.76
N THR A 330 -3.74 -6.69 -2.86
CA THR A 330 -4.49 -7.80 -2.25
C THR A 330 -5.58 -7.26 -1.31
N PRO A 331 -6.63 -8.03 -1.00
CA PRO A 331 -7.66 -7.62 -0.04
C PRO A 331 -7.04 -7.11 1.28
N GLY A 332 -7.54 -5.97 1.76
CA GLY A 332 -7.04 -5.32 2.99
C GLY A 332 -5.77 -4.46 2.82
N MET A 333 -5.14 -4.42 1.64
CA MET A 333 -3.98 -3.55 1.42
C MET A 333 -4.34 -2.07 1.31
N ILE A 334 -3.38 -1.22 1.69
CA ILE A 334 -3.50 0.24 1.57
C ILE A 334 -3.60 0.63 0.10
N LEU A 335 -4.67 1.35 -0.25
CA LEU A 335 -4.75 2.02 -1.54
C LEU A 335 -3.80 3.22 -1.53
N LEU A 336 -2.93 3.28 -2.52
CA LEU A 336 -1.95 4.35 -2.75
C LEU A 336 -1.96 4.71 -4.23
N GLU A 337 -1.57 5.95 -4.55
CA GLU A 337 -1.52 6.44 -5.93
C GLU A 337 -0.73 5.47 -6.84
N PRO A 338 -1.39 4.91 -7.88
CA PRO A 338 -0.87 3.76 -8.62
C PRO A 338 0.37 4.07 -9.43
N LYS A 339 0.53 5.31 -9.90
CA LYS A 339 1.70 5.75 -10.66
C LYS A 339 2.92 5.82 -9.76
N VAL A 340 2.78 6.34 -8.54
CA VAL A 340 3.82 6.39 -7.51
C VAL A 340 4.18 4.97 -7.08
N VAL A 341 3.19 4.10 -6.89
CA VAL A 341 3.37 2.67 -6.59
C VAL A 341 4.19 1.99 -7.67
N PHE A 342 3.74 2.04 -8.93
CA PHE A 342 4.45 1.41 -10.05
C PHE A 342 5.89 1.91 -10.18
N ARG A 343 6.09 3.23 -10.09
CA ARG A 343 7.41 3.85 -10.21
C ARG A 343 8.36 3.45 -9.09
N THR A 344 7.84 3.28 -7.87
CA THR A 344 8.63 2.96 -6.69
C THR A 344 8.98 1.47 -6.63
N LEU A 345 8.02 0.59 -6.93
CA LEU A 345 8.17 -0.85 -6.71
C LEU A 345 8.58 -1.62 -7.98
N TYR A 346 8.00 -1.30 -9.13
CA TYR A 346 8.04 -2.20 -10.29
C TYR A 346 8.81 -1.65 -11.49
N ARG A 347 8.84 -0.33 -11.68
CA ARG A 347 9.43 0.30 -12.87
C ARG A 347 10.88 -0.10 -13.10
N ALA A 348 11.68 -0.19 -12.04
CA ALA A 348 13.08 -0.62 -12.14
C ALA A 348 13.21 -2.06 -12.67
N ALA A 349 12.37 -2.98 -12.19
CA ALA A 349 12.36 -4.37 -12.65
C ALA A 349 11.89 -4.48 -14.10
N VAL A 350 10.81 -3.78 -14.48
CA VAL A 350 10.31 -3.74 -15.87
C VAL A 350 11.39 -3.18 -16.80
N MET A 351 12.04 -2.08 -16.44
CA MET A 351 13.13 -1.49 -17.23
C MET A 351 14.32 -2.45 -17.39
N LYS A 352 14.76 -3.09 -16.29
CA LYS A 352 15.87 -4.05 -16.32
C LYS A 352 15.51 -5.30 -17.14
N SER A 353 14.25 -5.74 -17.09
CA SER A 353 13.78 -6.87 -17.90
C SER A 353 13.87 -6.58 -19.40
N CYS A 354 13.50 -5.38 -19.84
CA CYS A 354 13.59 -4.96 -21.23
C CYS A 354 15.04 -4.93 -21.73
N GLN A 355 15.95 -4.43 -20.90
CA GLN A 355 17.40 -4.42 -21.20
C GLN A 355 18.00 -5.82 -21.25
N THR A 356 17.48 -6.73 -20.42
CA THR A 356 17.94 -8.13 -20.38
C THR A 356 17.46 -8.87 -21.62
N TYR A 357 16.18 -8.75 -21.96
CA TYR A 357 15.63 -9.28 -23.21
C TYR A 357 16.40 -8.78 -24.45
N LYS A 358 16.70 -7.48 -24.54
CA LYS A 358 17.46 -6.93 -25.68
C LYS A 358 18.84 -7.58 -25.83
N ARG A 359 19.49 -7.91 -24.72
CA ARG A 359 20.77 -8.62 -24.73
C ARG A 359 20.62 -10.09 -25.15
N LEU A 360 19.56 -10.76 -24.70
CA LEU A 360 19.25 -12.14 -25.11
C LEU A 360 19.05 -12.21 -26.64
N VAL A 361 18.25 -11.31 -27.21
CA VAL A 361 18.02 -11.27 -28.67
C VAL A 361 19.27 -10.86 -29.45
N ALA A 362 20.04 -9.89 -28.95
CA ALA A 362 21.28 -9.46 -29.61
C ALA A 362 22.37 -10.54 -29.56
N GLY A 363 22.44 -11.33 -28.49
CA GLY A 363 23.36 -12.46 -28.34
C GLY A 363 22.89 -13.75 -29.02
N GLY A 364 21.57 -13.93 -29.16
CA GLY A 364 20.95 -15.09 -29.83
C GLY A 364 21.13 -15.13 -31.35
N ALA A 365 21.59 -14.03 -31.97
CA ALA A 365 22.00 -14.04 -33.37
C ALA A 365 23.24 -14.90 -33.67
N GLN A 366 23.92 -15.46 -32.65
CA GLN A 366 25.07 -16.34 -32.82
C GLN A 366 24.84 -17.82 -32.49
N ASN A 367 23.80 -18.20 -31.72
CA ASN A 367 23.60 -19.59 -31.31
C ASN A 367 22.34 -20.19 -31.93
N SER A 368 22.55 -20.85 -33.06
CA SER A 368 21.58 -21.68 -33.76
C SER A 368 21.28 -22.96 -32.97
N VAL A 369 20.14 -23.04 -32.27
CA VAL A 369 19.45 -24.32 -31.96
C VAL A 369 17.95 -24.04 -31.81
N ASN A 370 17.22 -24.03 -32.93
CA ASN A 370 15.78 -24.35 -33.09
C ASN A 370 15.30 -23.82 -34.43
N LYS A 371 15.64 -24.54 -35.51
CA LYS A 371 15.28 -24.21 -36.89
C LYS A 371 14.02 -24.92 -37.37
N GLU A 372 13.18 -25.44 -36.47
CA GLU A 372 11.96 -26.22 -36.81
C GLU A 372 10.63 -25.54 -36.49
N LEU A 373 10.62 -24.29 -36.01
CA LEU A 373 9.47 -23.41 -36.19
C LEU A 373 9.93 -22.20 -36.99
N GLY A 374 9.52 -22.12 -38.25
CA GLY A 374 9.82 -21.03 -39.18
C GLY A 374 9.21 -19.68 -38.77
N VAL A 375 9.63 -19.13 -37.63
CA VAL A 375 9.23 -17.80 -37.12
C VAL A 375 10.46 -16.93 -36.83
N ALA A 376 11.63 -17.30 -37.35
CA ALA A 376 12.84 -16.49 -37.28
C ALA A 376 12.85 -15.41 -38.38
N ALA A 377 12.06 -14.34 -38.22
CA ALA A 377 12.27 -13.06 -38.92
C ALA A 377 11.41 -11.88 -38.43
N ASN A 378 10.30 -12.11 -37.72
CA ASN A 378 9.31 -11.06 -37.42
C ASN A 378 9.20 -10.68 -35.93
N LEU A 379 10.23 -10.95 -35.12
CA LEU A 379 10.28 -10.51 -33.72
C LEU A 379 10.41 -8.97 -33.66
N ARG A 380 9.26 -8.28 -33.57
CA ARG A 380 9.07 -6.81 -33.60
C ARG A 380 9.61 -6.05 -32.38
N LEU A 381 10.67 -6.50 -31.69
CA LEU A 381 11.34 -5.68 -30.66
C LEU A 381 12.46 -4.72 -31.10
N PRO A 382 13.01 -4.74 -32.34
CA PRO A 382 14.02 -3.75 -32.71
C PRO A 382 13.47 -2.31 -32.70
N TRP A 383 12.17 -2.13 -32.97
CA TRP A 383 11.59 -0.82 -33.30
C TRP A 383 10.70 -0.20 -32.22
N LEU A 384 10.38 -0.91 -31.13
CA LEU A 384 9.67 -0.30 -29.99
C LEU A 384 10.68 0.18 -28.94
N PRO A 385 10.81 1.49 -28.70
CA PRO A 385 11.62 2.02 -27.61
C PRO A 385 11.23 1.36 -26.26
N VAL A 386 12.22 1.00 -25.44
CA VAL A 386 12.01 0.47 -24.07
C VAL A 386 11.10 1.38 -23.24
N LYS A 387 11.19 2.67 -23.49
CA LYS A 387 10.36 3.71 -22.88
C LYS A 387 8.86 3.49 -23.14
N ASP A 388 8.51 2.99 -24.32
CA ASP A 388 7.12 2.82 -24.75
C ASP A 388 6.48 1.61 -24.08
N LEU A 389 7.23 0.50 -23.94
CA LEU A 389 6.76 -0.67 -23.19
C LEU A 389 6.58 -0.36 -21.70
N ILE A 390 7.54 0.33 -21.07
CA ILE A 390 7.40 0.77 -19.66
C ILE A 390 6.17 1.68 -19.53
N GLY A 391 6.00 2.62 -20.45
CA GLY A 391 4.84 3.52 -20.45
C GLY A 391 3.52 2.79 -20.65
N LEU A 392 3.51 1.72 -21.45
CA LEU A 392 2.34 0.87 -21.65
C LEU A 392 2.00 0.08 -20.39
N VAL A 393 2.97 -0.57 -19.74
CA VAL A 393 2.75 -1.28 -18.48
C VAL A 393 2.29 -0.30 -17.38
N GLU A 394 2.90 0.88 -17.26
CA GLU A 394 2.48 1.92 -16.31
C GLU A 394 1.02 2.34 -16.56
N ARG A 395 0.64 2.54 -17.84
CA ARG A 395 -0.72 2.92 -18.22
C ARG A 395 -1.74 1.83 -17.87
N GLU A 396 -1.48 0.58 -18.24
CA GLU A 396 -2.37 -0.54 -17.97
C GLU A 396 -2.46 -0.82 -16.45
N PHE A 397 -1.37 -0.63 -15.70
CA PHE A 397 -1.36 -0.71 -14.23
C PHE A 397 -2.26 0.36 -13.60
N VAL A 398 -2.13 1.61 -14.03
CA VAL A 398 -2.97 2.72 -13.53
C VAL A 398 -4.44 2.49 -13.89
N GLN A 399 -4.74 2.07 -15.12
CA GLN A 399 -6.11 1.77 -15.55
C GLN A 399 -6.73 0.62 -14.75
N GLY A 400 -5.99 -0.47 -14.53
CA GLY A 400 -6.47 -1.60 -13.74
C GLY A 400 -6.65 -1.23 -12.26
N PHE A 401 -5.78 -0.39 -11.68
CA PHE A 401 -6.00 0.16 -10.34
C PHE A 401 -7.32 0.93 -10.25
N HIS A 402 -7.63 1.79 -11.22
CA HIS A 402 -8.90 2.51 -11.21
C HIS A 402 -10.09 1.56 -11.24
N ALA A 403 -10.02 0.47 -11.99
CA ALA A 403 -11.05 -0.56 -11.97
C ALA A 403 -11.20 -1.22 -10.59
N ILE A 404 -10.10 -1.51 -9.88
CA ILE A 404 -10.15 -2.04 -8.51
C ILE A 404 -10.73 -0.99 -7.55
N ALA A 405 -10.31 0.27 -7.66
CA ALA A 405 -10.70 1.32 -6.72
C ALA A 405 -12.16 1.77 -6.88
N THR A 406 -12.74 1.65 -8.08
CA THR A 406 -14.13 2.08 -8.35
C THR A 406 -15.12 0.93 -8.38
N SER A 407 -14.66 -0.32 -8.49
CA SER A 407 -15.51 -1.50 -8.41
C SER A 407 -15.39 -2.18 -7.05
N SER A 408 -16.33 -3.05 -6.72
CA SER A 408 -16.21 -3.96 -5.57
C SER A 408 -15.34 -5.19 -5.86
N LYS A 409 -14.64 -5.24 -7.01
CA LYS A 409 -13.88 -6.42 -7.44
C LYS A 409 -12.51 -6.46 -6.79
N ALA A 410 -12.08 -7.65 -6.37
CA ALA A 410 -10.72 -7.84 -5.91
C ALA A 410 -9.74 -7.82 -7.09
N SER A 411 -8.46 -7.57 -6.82
CA SER A 411 -7.40 -7.61 -7.83
C SER A 411 -7.27 -8.98 -8.51
N VAL A 412 -7.61 -10.06 -7.81
CA VAL A 412 -7.66 -11.43 -8.36
C VAL A 412 -8.76 -11.60 -9.40
N ASP A 413 -9.95 -11.01 -9.18
CA ASP A 413 -11.06 -11.08 -10.14
C ASP A 413 -10.70 -10.29 -11.41
N LEU A 414 -10.13 -9.10 -11.24
CA LEU A 414 -9.63 -8.30 -12.36
C LEU A 414 -8.55 -9.06 -13.15
N ARG A 415 -7.67 -9.77 -12.45
CA ARG A 415 -6.64 -10.61 -13.07
C ARG A 415 -7.28 -11.73 -13.89
N GLN A 416 -8.27 -12.42 -13.34
CA GLN A 416 -9.00 -13.48 -14.05
C GLN A 416 -9.68 -12.95 -15.31
N GLU A 417 -10.44 -11.85 -15.22
CA GLU A 417 -11.09 -11.21 -16.36
C GLU A 417 -10.08 -10.79 -17.43
N THR A 418 -8.95 -10.22 -17.00
CA THR A 418 -7.86 -9.85 -17.90
C THR A 418 -7.34 -11.08 -18.64
N LEU A 419 -7.02 -12.17 -17.93
CA LEU A 419 -6.53 -13.40 -18.53
C LEU A 419 -7.53 -14.01 -19.52
N THR A 420 -8.82 -14.06 -19.16
CA THR A 420 -9.88 -14.54 -20.06
C THR A 420 -9.95 -13.70 -21.33
N SER A 421 -9.88 -12.36 -21.22
CA SER A 421 -9.89 -11.47 -22.40
C SER A 421 -8.67 -11.62 -23.31
N LEU A 422 -7.54 -12.03 -22.75
CA LEU A 422 -6.27 -12.22 -23.47
C LEU A 422 -6.05 -13.66 -23.94
N SER A 423 -6.97 -14.58 -23.63
CA SER A 423 -6.83 -16.03 -23.84
C SER A 423 -6.54 -16.41 -25.30
N HIS A 424 -7.11 -15.69 -26.27
CA HIS A 424 -6.91 -15.95 -27.69
C HIS A 424 -5.45 -15.77 -28.16
N GLU A 425 -4.72 -14.82 -27.57
CA GLU A 425 -3.29 -14.62 -27.84
C GLU A 425 -2.44 -15.47 -26.89
N LEU A 426 -2.74 -15.46 -25.58
CA LEU A 426 -1.96 -16.20 -24.59
C LEU A 426 -2.02 -17.72 -24.80
N GLY A 427 -3.11 -18.25 -25.36
CA GLY A 427 -3.25 -19.67 -25.69
C GLY A 427 -2.27 -20.16 -26.75
N GLN A 428 -1.61 -19.25 -27.49
CA GLN A 428 -0.52 -19.60 -28.40
C GLN A 428 0.75 -20.02 -27.64
N ILE A 429 0.89 -19.58 -26.38
CA ILE A 429 1.99 -19.99 -25.49
C ILE A 429 1.71 -21.40 -24.97
N LYS A 430 2.32 -22.39 -25.63
CA LYS A 430 2.17 -23.81 -25.29
C LYS A 430 3.05 -24.19 -24.12
N SER A 431 2.63 -23.84 -22.89
CA SER A 431 3.37 -24.07 -21.64
C SER A 431 3.85 -25.52 -21.45
N HIS A 432 3.05 -26.49 -21.89
CA HIS A 432 3.41 -27.92 -21.87
C HIS A 432 4.64 -28.26 -22.73
N ARG A 433 4.89 -27.53 -23.83
CA ARG A 433 6.07 -27.70 -24.68
C ARG A 433 7.28 -26.91 -24.18
N LEU A 434 7.04 -25.84 -23.43
CA LEU A 434 8.09 -24.97 -22.91
C LEU A 434 8.75 -25.57 -21.66
N PHE A 435 7.95 -26.18 -20.79
CA PHE A 435 8.40 -26.68 -19.50
C PHE A 435 8.32 -28.21 -19.36
N GLY A 436 7.72 -28.90 -20.34
CA GLY A 436 7.56 -30.35 -20.33
C GLY A 436 8.25 -31.01 -21.53
N GLY A 437 8.53 -32.30 -21.39
CA GLY A 437 8.97 -33.18 -22.47
C GLY A 437 7.79 -34.00 -23.02
N PRO A 438 7.83 -34.45 -24.28
CA PRO A 438 6.86 -35.40 -24.79
C PRO A 438 6.95 -36.72 -24.02
N ALA A 439 5.81 -37.30 -23.67
CA ALA A 439 5.76 -38.62 -23.05
C ALA A 439 6.01 -39.70 -24.12
N GLY A 440 6.68 -40.79 -23.74
CA GLY A 440 7.00 -41.87 -24.67
C GLY A 440 5.80 -42.74 -25.07
N ASP A 441 4.68 -42.61 -24.37
CA ASP A 441 3.52 -43.50 -24.48
C ASP A 441 2.30 -42.88 -25.19
N ALA A 442 2.28 -41.56 -25.43
CA ALA A 442 1.18 -40.88 -26.14
C ALA A 442 1.60 -39.56 -26.80
N GLU A 443 1.17 -39.35 -28.05
CA GLU A 443 1.57 -38.22 -28.92
C GLU A 443 1.26 -36.82 -28.36
N TYR A 444 0.14 -36.67 -27.64
CA TYR A 444 -0.31 -35.38 -27.08
C TYR A 444 -0.18 -35.30 -25.55
N ARG A 445 0.67 -36.15 -24.98
CA ARG A 445 0.97 -36.19 -23.55
C ARG A 445 2.35 -35.59 -23.28
N PHE A 446 2.43 -34.76 -22.26
CA PHE A 446 3.65 -34.10 -21.83
C PHE A 446 3.91 -34.35 -20.36
N THR A 447 5.18 -34.56 -20.01
CA THR A 447 5.63 -34.81 -18.64
C THR A 447 6.47 -33.63 -18.18
N LEU A 448 6.07 -33.01 -17.07
CA LEU A 448 6.88 -32.01 -16.38
C LEU A 448 7.53 -32.69 -15.17
N SER A 449 8.84 -32.55 -15.04
CA SER A 449 9.62 -33.13 -13.93
C SER A 449 9.31 -32.52 -12.57
N MET A 450 8.60 -31.40 -12.55
CA MET A 450 8.13 -30.77 -11.33
C MET A 450 6.89 -29.90 -11.57
N CYS A 451 6.07 -29.74 -10.53
CA CYS A 451 4.98 -28.79 -10.55
C CYS A 451 5.52 -27.35 -10.52
N LEU A 452 5.17 -26.53 -11.52
CA LEU A 452 5.63 -25.14 -11.61
C LEU A 452 4.99 -24.20 -10.57
N LEU A 453 3.94 -24.64 -9.86
CA LEU A 453 3.24 -23.85 -8.84
C LEU A 453 3.77 -24.10 -7.43
N CYS A 454 3.86 -25.37 -7.02
CA CYS A 454 4.30 -25.74 -5.67
C CYS A 454 5.72 -26.30 -5.60
N LEU A 455 6.40 -26.43 -6.76
CA LEU A 455 7.76 -26.95 -6.89
C LEU A 455 7.94 -28.41 -6.44
N SER A 456 6.84 -29.14 -6.23
CA SER A 456 6.88 -30.58 -5.98
C SER A 456 7.62 -31.28 -7.12
N GLN A 457 8.53 -32.19 -6.76
CA GLN A 457 9.27 -33.04 -7.69
C GLN A 457 8.43 -34.23 -8.20
N GLU A 458 7.16 -34.28 -7.80
CA GLU A 458 6.18 -35.19 -8.40
C GLU A 458 6.01 -34.87 -9.89
N GLU A 459 6.06 -35.90 -10.71
CA GLU A 459 5.89 -35.78 -12.15
C GLU A 459 4.46 -35.35 -12.48
N LEU A 460 4.32 -34.20 -13.15
CA LEU A 460 3.03 -33.71 -13.61
C LEU A 460 2.82 -34.13 -15.07
N VAL A 461 1.82 -34.98 -15.29
CA VAL A 461 1.39 -35.41 -16.63
C VAL A 461 0.29 -34.50 -17.14
N VAL A 462 0.51 -33.90 -18.31
CA VAL A 462 -0.42 -32.99 -19.00
C VAL A 462 -0.84 -33.61 -20.33
N ASP A 463 -2.10 -34.03 -20.42
CA ASP A 463 -2.72 -34.42 -21.68
C ASP A 463 -3.32 -33.18 -22.37
N VAL A 464 -2.88 -32.90 -23.60
CA VAL A 464 -3.40 -31.82 -24.44
C VAL A 464 -4.34 -32.42 -25.47
N LEU A 465 -5.44 -31.73 -25.77
CA LEU A 465 -6.35 -32.19 -26.82
C LEU A 465 -5.66 -32.16 -28.19
N PRO A 466 -5.77 -33.25 -28.98
CA PRO A 466 -5.32 -33.25 -30.36
C PRO A 466 -6.01 -32.13 -31.16
N PRO A 467 -5.35 -31.54 -32.18
CA PRO A 467 -5.93 -30.45 -32.99
C PRO A 467 -7.26 -30.79 -33.67
N THR A 468 -7.53 -32.08 -33.90
CA THR A 468 -8.74 -32.60 -34.52
C THR A 468 -9.83 -32.97 -33.52
N MET A 469 -9.57 -32.83 -32.22
CA MET A 469 -10.49 -33.20 -31.15
C MET A 469 -11.03 -31.95 -30.45
N TYR A 470 -12.36 -31.88 -30.33
CA TYR A 470 -13.01 -30.90 -29.48
C TYR A 470 -13.13 -31.45 -28.04
N PRO A 471 -13.11 -30.58 -27.01
CA PRO A 471 -13.38 -31.00 -25.64
C PRO A 471 -14.71 -31.74 -25.56
N THR A 472 -14.69 -32.97 -25.05
CA THR A 472 -15.89 -33.80 -24.93
C THR A 472 -16.40 -33.76 -23.50
N ILE A 473 -17.59 -33.21 -23.31
CA ILE A 473 -18.24 -33.08 -22.00
C ILE A 473 -19.38 -34.07 -21.89
N LEU A 474 -19.35 -34.91 -20.86
CA LEU A 474 -20.46 -35.79 -20.50
C LEU A 474 -21.22 -35.20 -19.31
N ALA A 475 -22.47 -34.80 -19.52
CA ALA A 475 -23.35 -34.33 -18.46
C ALA A 475 -24.41 -35.40 -18.14
N VAL A 476 -24.54 -35.77 -16.87
CA VAL A 476 -25.56 -36.73 -16.39
C VAL A 476 -26.37 -36.11 -15.27
N ASP A 477 -27.69 -35.98 -15.50
CA ASP A 477 -28.60 -35.40 -14.53
C ASP A 477 -28.81 -36.30 -13.30
N GLY A 478 -29.08 -35.65 -12.16
CA GLY A 478 -29.40 -36.32 -10.89
C GLY A 478 -30.85 -36.83 -10.87
N GLY A 479 -31.06 -38.05 -10.39
CA GLY A 479 -32.40 -38.67 -10.42
C GLY A 479 -32.69 -39.68 -9.30
N GLY A 480 -31.81 -39.79 -8.29
CA GLY A 480 -31.87 -40.86 -7.29
C GLY A 480 -31.71 -42.23 -7.93
N VAL A 481 -32.62 -43.16 -7.59
CA VAL A 481 -32.67 -44.52 -8.19
C VAL A 481 -32.84 -44.53 -9.71
N ARG A 482 -33.37 -43.44 -10.31
CA ARG A 482 -33.48 -43.29 -11.77
C ARG A 482 -32.15 -43.04 -12.47
N GLY A 483 -31.04 -42.91 -11.73
CA GLY A 483 -29.69 -42.89 -12.27
C GLY A 483 -29.30 -44.15 -13.05
N VAL A 484 -30.08 -45.23 -12.94
CA VAL A 484 -29.93 -46.43 -13.77
C VAL A 484 -30.16 -46.14 -15.26
N ILE A 485 -31.04 -45.18 -15.60
CA ILE A 485 -31.38 -44.85 -16.99
C ILE A 485 -30.15 -44.30 -17.75
N PRO A 486 -29.48 -43.22 -17.29
CA PRO A 486 -28.27 -42.76 -17.96
C PRO A 486 -27.12 -43.78 -17.91
N LEU A 487 -27.02 -44.61 -16.86
CA LEU A 487 -26.04 -45.69 -16.81
C LEU A 487 -26.23 -46.70 -17.96
N GLU A 488 -27.47 -47.09 -18.25
CA GLU A 488 -27.78 -47.99 -19.37
C GLU A 488 -27.33 -47.40 -20.71
N TYR A 489 -27.58 -46.11 -20.93
CA TYR A 489 -27.08 -45.42 -22.13
C TYR A 489 -25.55 -45.40 -22.21
N LEU A 490 -24.84 -45.21 -21.09
CA LEU A 490 -23.38 -45.24 -21.06
C LEU A 490 -22.83 -46.65 -21.35
N ILE A 491 -23.52 -47.70 -20.89
CA ILE A 491 -23.20 -49.09 -21.21
C ILE A 491 -23.37 -49.33 -22.72
N LEU A 492 -24.50 -48.94 -23.30
CA LEU A 492 -24.76 -49.07 -24.74
C LEU A 492 -23.72 -48.31 -25.59
N ILE A 493 -23.35 -47.11 -25.17
CA ILE A 493 -22.25 -46.35 -25.80
C ILE A 493 -20.94 -47.15 -25.69
N GLN A 494 -20.58 -47.64 -24.50
CA GLN A 494 -19.35 -48.44 -24.32
C GLN A 494 -19.36 -49.74 -25.14
N GLU A 495 -20.51 -50.39 -25.30
CA GLU A 495 -20.66 -51.59 -26.13
C GLU A 495 -20.44 -51.26 -27.62
N SER A 496 -21.02 -50.15 -28.10
CA SER A 496 -20.82 -49.68 -29.47
C SER A 496 -19.37 -49.29 -29.77
N LEU A 497 -18.66 -48.72 -28.80
CA LEU A 497 -17.23 -48.39 -28.89
C LEU A 497 -16.34 -49.65 -28.85
N GLY A 498 -16.85 -50.75 -28.31
CA GLY A 498 -16.15 -52.00 -28.12
C GLY A 498 -15.10 -51.96 -27.00
N ARG A 499 -14.44 -53.11 -26.77
CA ARG A 499 -13.55 -53.29 -25.60
C ARG A 499 -12.24 -52.50 -25.66
N LYS A 500 -11.81 -52.08 -26.85
CA LYS A 500 -10.52 -51.39 -27.06
C LYS A 500 -10.60 -49.88 -26.86
N CYS A 501 -11.79 -49.28 -27.00
CA CYS A 501 -12.00 -47.84 -26.85
C CYS A 501 -12.88 -47.60 -25.61
N LYS A 502 -12.28 -47.17 -24.50
CA LYS A 502 -13.05 -46.95 -23.27
C LYS A 502 -13.71 -45.57 -23.34
N LEU A 503 -14.99 -45.51 -22.97
CA LEU A 503 -15.76 -44.27 -22.91
C LEU A 503 -15.06 -43.19 -22.07
N ARG A 504 -14.43 -43.59 -20.96
CA ARG A 504 -13.65 -42.67 -20.11
C ARG A 504 -12.47 -42.00 -20.82
N ASP A 505 -11.91 -42.64 -21.85
CA ASP A 505 -10.75 -42.12 -22.56
C ASP A 505 -11.20 -41.01 -23.54
N LEU A 506 -12.47 -41.03 -23.96
CA LEU A 506 -13.13 -40.06 -24.84
C LEU A 506 -13.75 -38.86 -24.10
N VAL A 507 -13.95 -38.94 -22.79
CA VAL A 507 -14.57 -37.87 -22.00
C VAL A 507 -13.50 -37.04 -21.30
N ASP A 508 -13.50 -35.73 -21.56
CA ASP A 508 -12.53 -34.79 -20.96
C ASP A 508 -13.02 -34.24 -19.62
N LEU A 509 -14.33 -34.03 -19.53
CA LEU A 509 -15.01 -33.53 -18.34
C LEU A 509 -16.35 -34.26 -18.16
N ALA A 510 -16.52 -34.88 -16.99
CA ALA A 510 -17.77 -35.52 -16.60
C ALA A 510 -18.43 -34.73 -15.46
N VAL A 511 -19.66 -34.24 -15.69
CA VAL A 511 -20.40 -33.40 -14.73
C VAL A 511 -21.74 -34.03 -14.43
N GLY A 512 -22.15 -34.07 -13.16
CA GLY A 512 -23.47 -34.54 -12.80
C GLY A 512 -23.80 -34.27 -11.33
N PRO A 513 -25.02 -33.80 -11.01
CA PRO A 513 -25.45 -33.60 -9.62
C PRO A 513 -25.94 -34.92 -8.98
N SER A 514 -25.77 -35.07 -7.66
CA SER A 514 -26.33 -36.17 -6.84
C SER A 514 -26.00 -37.58 -7.41
N SER A 515 -26.99 -38.44 -7.67
CA SER A 515 -26.77 -39.79 -8.22
C SER A 515 -26.04 -39.82 -9.56
N GLY A 516 -26.10 -38.73 -10.35
CA GLY A 516 -25.31 -38.57 -11.57
C GLY A 516 -23.80 -38.52 -11.28
N MET A 517 -23.39 -37.93 -10.16
CA MET A 517 -21.98 -37.91 -9.75
C MET A 517 -21.45 -39.31 -9.40
N PHE A 518 -22.27 -40.12 -8.72
CA PHE A 518 -21.91 -41.49 -8.35
C PHE A 518 -21.76 -42.39 -9.57
N GLY A 519 -22.66 -42.28 -10.56
CA GLY A 519 -22.56 -43.04 -11.82
C GLY A 519 -21.35 -42.64 -12.68
N LEU A 520 -20.88 -41.40 -12.57
CA LEU A 520 -19.72 -40.88 -13.31
C LEU A 520 -18.36 -41.14 -12.63
N SER A 521 -18.33 -41.63 -11.39
CA SER A 521 -17.07 -41.86 -10.65
C SER A 521 -16.06 -42.75 -11.38
N PRO A 522 -16.44 -43.81 -12.12
CA PRO A 522 -15.49 -44.63 -12.90
C PRO A 522 -14.97 -43.96 -14.17
N ILE A 523 -15.61 -42.86 -14.60
CA ILE A 523 -15.34 -42.15 -15.87
C ILE A 523 -14.46 -40.91 -15.63
N LYS A 524 -14.39 -40.39 -14.38
CA LYS A 524 -13.52 -39.27 -14.03
C LYS A 524 -12.04 -39.66 -14.14
N LYS A 525 -11.25 -38.86 -14.88
CA LYS A 525 -9.79 -38.86 -14.81
C LYS A 525 -9.37 -38.15 -13.52
N ASN A 526 -8.62 -38.80 -12.64
CA ASN A 526 -8.02 -38.17 -11.46
C ASN A 526 -6.99 -37.13 -11.92
N ARG A 527 -7.43 -35.91 -12.21
CA ARG A 527 -6.55 -34.78 -12.49
C ARG A 527 -6.47 -33.91 -11.24
N CYS A 528 -5.36 -34.04 -10.51
CA CYS A 528 -4.78 -33.04 -9.60
C CYS A 528 -5.70 -32.26 -8.63
N ASP A 529 -6.84 -32.79 -8.18
CA ASP A 529 -7.71 -32.10 -7.20
C ASP A 529 -7.34 -32.36 -5.72
N GLN A 530 -6.32 -33.17 -5.44
CA GLN A 530 -6.03 -33.62 -4.07
C GLN A 530 -5.11 -32.71 -3.22
N HIS A 531 -4.58 -31.61 -3.77
CA HIS A 531 -3.61 -30.77 -3.04
C HIS A 531 -4.00 -29.30 -2.83
N LEU A 532 -5.20 -28.87 -3.23
CA LEU A 532 -5.68 -27.49 -3.01
C LEU A 532 -6.55 -27.32 -1.76
N SER A 533 -6.65 -28.35 -0.90
CA SER A 533 -7.46 -28.34 0.32
C SER A 533 -6.61 -28.36 1.59
N THR A 534 -5.67 -27.43 1.71
CA THR A 534 -5.08 -27.08 3.02
C THR A 534 -4.80 -25.58 3.04
N PRO A 535 -5.54 -24.78 3.82
CA PRO A 535 -5.14 -23.41 4.10
C PRO A 535 -3.91 -23.44 5.02
N ALA A 536 -2.84 -22.76 4.62
CA ALA A 536 -1.76 -22.34 5.50
C ALA A 536 -2.05 -20.93 6.02
#